data_AF-A0A6V7LVC1-F1
#
_entry.id   AF-A0A6V7LVC1-F1
#
_cell.length_a   1.000
_cell.length_b   1.000
_cell.length_c   1.000
_cell.angle_alpha   90.00
_cell.angle_beta   90.00
_cell.angle_gamma   90.00
#
_symmetry.space_group_name_H-M   'P 1'
#
loop_
_entity.id
_entity.type
_entity.pdbx_description
1 polymer ?
#
loop_
_entity_poly.entity_id
_entity_poly.type
_entity_poly.pdbx_seq_one_letter_code
_entity_poly.pdbx_strand_id
1 'polypeptide(L)' 'PPDILDYPTSTDMVVREGSNVTLRCAATGTPEPTVTWRREAGGMITLSNWHE' A
#
# COMPACT_ATOMS: atom_id res chain seq x y z
N PRO A 1 -8.90 4.64 -18.09
CA PRO A 1 -7.61 4.54 -17.34
C PRO A 1 -7.95 4.38 -15.84
N PRO A 2 -7.08 3.76 -15.02
CA PRO A 2 -7.27 3.74 -13.58
C PRO A 2 -7.10 5.15 -12.99
N ASP A 3 -7.93 5.48 -12.00
CA ASP A 3 -7.89 6.71 -11.23
C ASP A 3 -7.82 6.38 -9.74
N ILE A 4 -6.79 6.88 -9.04
CA ILE A 4 -6.59 6.62 -7.61
C ILE A 4 -7.45 7.61 -6.83
N LEU A 5 -8.26 7.10 -5.92
CA LEU A 5 -9.14 7.92 -5.10
C LEU A 5 -8.37 8.47 -3.89
N ASP A 6 -8.49 9.78 -3.63
CA ASP A 6 -7.78 10.41 -2.50
C ASP A 6 -8.33 10.00 -1.12
N TYR A 7 -9.65 9.98 -0.95
CA TYR A 7 -10.27 9.77 0.37
C TYR A 7 -10.16 8.34 0.95
N PRO A 8 -10.27 7.26 0.16
CA PRO A 8 -10.11 5.90 0.67
C PRO A 8 -8.68 5.36 0.59
N THR A 9 -7.72 6.15 0.10
CA THR A 9 -6.31 5.75 -0.05
C THR A 9 -5.48 6.35 1.08
N SER A 10 -4.54 5.57 1.59
CA SER A 10 -3.59 6.04 2.60
C SER A 10 -2.64 7.08 2.03
N THR A 11 -2.39 8.14 2.79
CA THR A 11 -1.29 9.08 2.56
C THR A 11 -0.01 8.59 3.23
N ASP A 12 1.04 9.42 3.21
CA ASP A 12 2.26 9.16 3.98
C ASP A 12 1.94 8.97 5.47
N MET A 13 2.53 7.93 6.06
CA MET A 13 2.35 7.55 7.46
C MET A 13 3.71 7.36 8.13
N VAL A 14 3.86 7.89 9.35
CA VAL A 14 5.02 7.65 10.20
C VAL A 14 4.56 6.76 11.36
N VAL A 15 5.15 5.56 11.46
CA VAL A 15 4.83 4.58 12.51
C VAL A 15 6.08 4.25 13.31
N ARG A 16 5.88 3.86 14.58
CA ARG A 16 6.97 3.41 15.44
C ARG A 16 7.44 2.02 15.01
N GLU A 17 8.71 1.74 15.25
CA GLU A 17 9.27 0.41 15.09
C GLU A 17 8.49 -0.62 15.93
N GLY A 18 8.30 -1.82 15.38
CA GLY A 18 7.49 -2.89 15.97
C GLY A 18 5.97 -2.65 15.96
N SER A 19 5.50 -1.49 15.50
CA SER A 19 4.07 -1.21 15.35
C SER A 19 3.54 -1.72 14.01
N ASN A 20 2.27 -2.16 14.01
CA ASN A 20 1.59 -2.55 12.79
C ASN A 20 1.10 -1.32 12.00
N VAL A 21 1.17 -1.41 10.67
CA VAL A 21 0.64 -0.41 9.74
C VAL A 21 -0.21 -1.08 8.67
N THR A 22 -1.32 -0.44 8.30
CA THR A 22 -2.20 -0.88 7.22
C THR A 22 -2.27 0.22 6.17
N LEU A 23 -1.74 -0.06 4.98
CA LEU A 23 -1.86 0.83 3.83
C LEU A 23 -3.07 0.42 2.98
N ARG A 24 -3.90 1.39 2.62
CA ARG A 24 -5.09 1.21 1.79
C ARG A 24 -4.89 1.92 0.46
N CYS A 25 -5.33 1.30 -0.63
CA CYS A 25 -5.36 1.91 -1.94
C CYS A 25 -6.70 1.58 -2.58
N ALA A 26 -7.39 2.60 -3.07
CA ALA A 26 -8.64 2.47 -3.77
C ALA A 26 -8.52 3.18 -5.12
N ALA A 27 -8.88 2.47 -6.19
CA ALA A 27 -8.84 3.00 -7.54
C ALA A 27 -10.14 2.67 -8.28
N THR A 28 -10.52 3.52 -9.22
CA THR A 28 -11.69 3.34 -10.09
C THR A 28 -11.26 3.32 -11.55
N GLY A 29 -12.07 2.71 -12.41
CA GLY A 29 -11.77 2.59 -13.83
C GLY A 29 -12.72 1.62 -14.53
N THR A 30 -12.66 1.60 -15.86
CA THR A 30 -13.40 0.63 -16.66
C THR A 30 -12.44 0.00 -17.68
N PRO A 31 -12.15 -1.31 -17.59
CA PRO A 31 -12.58 -2.27 -16.56
C PRO A 31 -12.04 -1.94 -15.16
N GLU A 32 -12.56 -2.62 -14.14
CA GLU A 32 -12.14 -2.43 -12.75
C GLU A 32 -10.63 -2.67 -12.58
N PRO A 33 -9.89 -1.75 -11.93
CA PRO A 33 -8.43 -1.84 -11.83
C PRO A 33 -7.97 -2.88 -10.81
N THR A 34 -6.83 -3.51 -11.09
CA THR A 34 -6.12 -4.37 -10.12
C THR A 34 -5.10 -3.56 -9.34
N VAL A 35 -5.12 -3.67 -8.01
CA VAL A 35 -4.18 -2.98 -7.11
C VAL A 35 -3.04 -3.92 -6.73
N THR A 36 -1.79 -3.48 -6.93
CA THR A 36 -0.58 -4.19 -6.49
C THR A 36 0.33 -3.25 -5.69
N TRP A 37 1.01 -3.80 -4.69
CA TRP A 37 1.90 -3.04 -3.80
C TRP A 37 3.37 -3.32 -4.13
N ARG A 38 4.19 -2.27 -4.07
CA ARG A 38 5.65 -2.34 -4.23
C ARG A 38 6.33 -1.31 -3.33
N ARG A 39 7.60 -1.54 -2.99
CA ARG A 39 8.43 -0.47 -2.41
C ARG A 39 8.71 0.58 -3.47
N GLU A 40 8.86 1.84 -3.05
CA GLU A 40 9.18 2.95 -3.95
C GLU A 40 10.44 2.68 -4.78
N ALA A 41 11.48 2.10 -4.15
CA ALA A 41 12.72 1.70 -4.80
C ALA A 41 12.60 0.48 -5.75
N GLY A 42 11.38 0.04 -6.09
CA GLY A 42 11.13 -1.10 -6.97
C GLY A 42 11.39 -2.48 -6.34
N GLY A 43 11.81 -2.51 -5.08
CA GLY A 43 12.04 -3.75 -4.33
C GLY A 43 10.74 -4.45 -3.90
N MET A 44 10.82 -5.76 -3.70
CA MET A 44 9.71 -6.55 -3.17
C MET A 44 9.46 -6.20 -1.68
N ILE A 45 8.20 -6.29 -1.25
CA ILE A 45 7.84 -6.17 0.16
C ILE A 45 8.31 -7.45 0.86
N THR A 46 9.47 -7.35 1.51
CA THR A 46 10.00 -8.41 2.38
C THR A 46 9.11 -8.51 3.61
N LEU A 47 8.32 -9.58 3.73
CA LEU A 47 7.74 -9.97 4.99
C LEU A 47 8.87 -10.59 5.82
N SER A 48 9.61 -9.76 6.56
CA SER A 48 10.53 -10.29 7.56
C SER A 48 9.69 -10.95 8.65
N ASN A 49 9.88 -12.25 8.83
CA ASN A 49 9.22 -13.01 9.89
C ASN A 49 9.72 -12.46 11.23
N TRP A 50 8.95 -11.56 11.85
CA TRP A 50 9.22 -11.09 13.21
C TRP A 50 8.79 -12.18 14.20
N HIS A 51 9.56 -13.26 14.25
CA HIS A 51 9.60 -14.19 15.37
C HIS A 51 10.79 -13.81 16.24
N GLU A 52 10.52 -13.30 17.42
CA GLU A 52 11.36 -13.46 18.61
C GLU A 52 10.50 -14.08 19.71
#